data_AF-A0A498DVX7-F1
#
_entry.id   AF-A0A498DVX7-F1
#
_cell.length_a   1.000
_cell.length_b   1.000
_cell.length_c   1.000
_cell.angle_alpha   90.00
_cell.angle_beta   90.00
_cell.angle_gamma   90.00
#
_symmetry.space_group_name_H-M   'P 1'
#
loop_
_entity.id
_entity.type
_entity.pdbx_description
1 polymer ?
#
loop_
_entity_poly.entity_id
_entity_poly.type
_entity_poly.pdbx_seq_one_letter_code
_entity_poly.pdbx_strand_id
1 'polypeptide(L)' 'MARIRTARVIAAVAALPLAFAVMGGVAQADDGLNSTVNNQWAVGSGASNEANNASINNSPFAVVDQSDTVITFTNLW' A
#
# COMPACT_ATOMS: atom_id res chain seq x y z
N MET A 1 13.25 3.60 -54.30
CA MET A 1 12.36 3.44 -53.12
C MET A 1 12.59 2.15 -52.30
N ALA A 2 13.35 1.16 -52.77
CA ALA A 2 13.58 -0.10 -52.03
C ALA A 2 14.52 0.03 -50.81
N ARG A 3 15.60 0.81 -50.92
CA ARG A 3 16.68 0.93 -49.90
C ARG A 3 16.23 1.53 -48.55
N ILE A 4 15.25 2.44 -48.56
CA ILE A 4 14.74 3.05 -47.32
C ILE A 4 13.98 2.04 -46.46
N ARG A 5 13.27 1.09 -47.11
CA ARG A 5 12.47 0.07 -46.43
C ARG A 5 13.39 -0.94 -45.76
N THR A 6 14.44 -1.38 -46.46
CA THR A 6 15.44 -2.30 -45.91
C THR A 6 16.21 -1.67 -44.74
N ALA A 7 16.62 -0.40 -44.87
CA ALA A 7 17.30 0.33 -43.79
C ALA A 7 16.43 0.47 -42.53
N ARG A 8 15.13 0.75 -42.70
CA ARG A 8 14.17 0.82 -41.59
C ARG A 8 13.99 -0.51 -40.87
N VAL A 9 13.95 -1.62 -41.59
CA VAL A 9 13.82 -2.96 -41.01
C VAL A 9 15.05 -3.31 -40.17
N ILE A 10 16.25 -3.05 -40.69
CA ILE A 10 17.50 -3.30 -39.95
C ILE A 10 17.57 -2.45 -38.67
N ALA A 11 17.20 -1.17 -38.77
CA ALA A 11 17.16 -0.28 -37.62
C ALA A 11 16.15 -0.76 -36.55
N ALA A 12 15.00 -1.26 -36.95
CA ALA A 12 13.99 -1.80 -36.02
C ALA A 12 14.50 -3.06 -35.30
N VAL A 13 15.15 -3.98 -36.02
CA VAL A 13 15.71 -5.21 -35.42
C VAL A 13 16.88 -4.89 -34.49
N ALA A 14 17.75 -3.94 -34.85
CA ALA A 14 18.87 -3.52 -34.02
C ALA A 14 18.44 -2.88 -32.69
N ALA A 15 17.23 -2.30 -32.64
CA ALA A 15 16.69 -1.66 -31.43
C ALA A 15 16.07 -2.63 -30.41
N LEU A 16 15.88 -3.92 -30.77
CA LEU A 16 15.20 -4.90 -29.91
C LEU A 16 15.86 -5.10 -28.53
N PRO A 17 17.20 -5.19 -28.38
CA PRO A 17 17.83 -5.35 -27.07
C PRO A 17 17.59 -4.14 -26.15
N LEU A 18 17.61 -2.93 -26.72
CA LEU A 18 17.32 -1.70 -25.98
C LEU A 18 15.84 -1.63 -25.58
N ALA A 19 14.93 -2.02 -26.48
CA ALA A 19 13.51 -2.11 -26.18
C ALA A 19 13.25 -3.12 -25.05
N PHE A 20 13.92 -4.27 -25.06
CA PHE A 20 13.83 -5.23 -23.97
C PHE A 20 14.35 -4.66 -22.64
N ALA A 21 15.47 -3.94 -22.65
CA ALA A 21 16.00 -3.32 -21.44
C ALA A 21 15.06 -2.25 -20.85
N VAL A 22 14.44 -1.42 -21.70
CA VAL A 22 13.61 -0.29 -21.25
C VAL A 22 12.16 -0.72 -20.99
N MET A 23 11.67 -1.75 -21.67
CA MET A 23 10.27 -2.19 -21.61
C MET A 23 10.07 -3.55 -20.91
N GLY A 24 11.15 -4.27 -20.59
CA GLY A 24 11.10 -5.59 -19.96
C GLY A 24 11.08 -5.57 -18.43
N GLY A 25 11.17 -4.39 -17.80
CA GLY A 25 11.09 -4.25 -16.35
C GLY A 25 9.71 -4.64 -15.81
N VAL A 26 9.68 -5.34 -14.67
CA VAL A 26 8.47 -5.55 -13.87
C VAL A 26 8.37 -4.39 -12.87
N ALA A 27 7.24 -3.71 -12.81
CA ALA A 27 6.96 -2.80 -11.71
C ALA A 27 6.81 -3.64 -10.43
N GLN A 28 7.87 -3.71 -9.62
CA GLN A 28 7.78 -4.24 -8.26
C GLN A 28 6.99 -3.22 -7.44
N ALA A 29 5.69 -3.45 -7.32
CA ALA A 29 4.95 -2.94 -6.18
C ALA A 29 5.43 -3.74 -4.96
N ASP A 30 6.08 -3.06 -4.01
CA ASP A 30 6.33 -3.63 -2.69
C ASP A 30 5.07 -3.45 -1.86
N ASP A 31 4.26 -4.51 -1.78
CA ASP A 31 3.08 -4.56 -0.90
C ASP A 31 3.46 -5.00 0.53
N GLY A 32 4.75 -5.19 0.82
CA GLY A 32 5.26 -5.73 2.10
C GLY A 32 5.32 -4.72 3.25
N LEU A 33 5.13 -3.43 2.96
CA LEU A 33 5.04 -2.39 3.97
C LEU A 33 3.60 -2.31 4.47
N ASN A 34 3.39 -2.86 5.66
CA ASN A 34 2.20 -2.63 6.47
C ASN A 34 2.02 -1.12 6.77
N SER A 35 1.43 -0.40 5.84
CA SER A 35 1.16 1.03 5.97
C SER A 35 -0.21 1.23 6.59
N THR A 36 -0.23 1.51 7.89
CA THR A 36 -1.45 1.90 8.59
C THR A 36 -1.48 3.41 8.72
N VAL A 37 -2.26 4.07 7.88
CA VAL A 37 -2.50 5.52 7.98
C VAL A 37 -3.81 5.72 8.72
N ASN A 38 -3.76 6.40 9.87
CA ASN A 38 -4.95 6.76 10.65
C ASN A 38 -5.01 8.28 10.81
N ASN A 39 -6.07 8.89 10.27
CA ASN A 39 -6.26 10.33 10.26
C ASN A 39 -7.51 10.64 11.09
N GLN A 40 -7.35 11.29 12.25
CA GLN A 40 -8.47 11.50 13.17
C GLN A 40 -8.52 12.92 13.70
N TRP A 41 -9.72 13.46 13.73
CA TRP A 41 -10.02 14.84 14.08
C TRP A 41 -11.24 14.82 14.99
N ALA A 42 -11.06 15.10 16.29
CA ALA A 42 -12.15 15.39 17.22
C ALA A 42 -12.13 16.89 17.52
N VAL A 43 -13.03 17.65 16.88
CA VAL A 43 -13.10 19.10 17.02
C VAL A 43 -14.50 19.50 17.47
N GLY A 44 -14.59 20.23 18.59
CA GLY A 44 -15.84 20.67 19.20
C GLY A 44 -15.93 20.29 20.68
N SER A 45 -16.80 20.98 21.45
CA SER A 45 -17.01 20.66 22.87
C SER A 45 -17.71 19.32 23.02
N GLY A 46 -17.13 18.40 23.79
CA GLY A 46 -17.61 17.02 23.93
C GLY A 46 -17.21 16.07 22.80
N ALA A 47 -16.28 16.49 21.92
CA ALA A 47 -15.76 15.60 20.89
C ALA A 47 -14.76 14.59 21.49
N SER A 48 -15.11 13.31 21.39
CA SER A 48 -14.22 12.17 21.70
C SER A 48 -13.85 11.45 20.41
N ASN A 49 -12.67 10.86 20.39
CA ASN A 49 -12.17 10.11 19.24
C ASN A 49 -11.52 8.82 19.75
N GLU A 50 -12.13 7.69 19.39
CA GLU A 50 -11.72 6.35 19.80
C GLU A 50 -10.98 5.66 18.65
N ALA A 51 -9.67 5.84 18.63
CA ALA A 51 -8.80 5.23 17.62
C ALA A 51 -8.59 3.75 17.93
N ASN A 52 -9.09 2.86 17.07
CA ASN A 52 -8.96 1.41 17.27
C ASN A 52 -8.25 0.71 16.12
N ASN A 53 -7.15 1.29 15.62
CA ASN A 53 -6.35 0.67 14.57
C ASN A 53 -5.35 -0.32 15.17
N ALA A 54 -5.49 -1.60 14.84
CA ALA A 54 -4.47 -2.62 15.06
C ALA A 54 -4.00 -3.15 13.71
N SER A 55 -2.70 -3.30 13.56
CA SER A 55 -2.14 -3.85 12.34
C SER A 55 -1.15 -4.96 12.61
N ILE A 56 -1.27 -6.06 11.85
CA ILE A 56 -0.48 -7.27 11.98
C ILE A 56 0.19 -7.53 10.63
N ASN A 57 1.51 -7.76 10.65
CA ASN A 57 2.25 -8.17 9.46
C ASN A 57 2.95 -9.51 9.74
N ASN A 58 2.90 -10.43 8.78
CA ASN A 58 3.62 -11.71 8.82
C ASN A 58 3.44 -12.54 10.10
N SER A 59 2.22 -12.61 10.66
CA SER A 59 1.95 -13.49 11.80
C SER A 59 1.02 -14.65 11.43
N PRO A 60 1.46 -15.93 11.54
CA PRO A 60 0.61 -17.09 11.34
C PRO A 60 -0.40 -17.29 12.48
N PHE A 61 -0.18 -16.69 13.65
CA PHE A 61 -1.10 -16.69 14.79
C PHE A 61 -1.01 -15.35 15.53
N ALA A 62 -1.94 -14.44 15.26
CA ALA A 62 -2.09 -13.21 16.03
C ALA A 62 -3.52 -13.10 16.53
N VAL A 63 -3.66 -12.81 17.82
CA VAL A 63 -4.93 -12.45 18.43
C VAL A 63 -4.85 -10.97 18.78
N VAL A 64 -5.78 -10.19 18.26
CA VAL A 64 -5.96 -8.79 18.61
C VAL A 64 -7.22 -8.68 19.45
N ASP A 65 -7.06 -8.26 20.70
CA ASP A 65 -8.18 -7.84 21.54
C ASP A 65 -8.12 -6.32 21.72
N GLN A 66 -9.21 -5.67 21.36
CA GLN A 66 -9.37 -4.22 21.28
C GLN A 66 -10.59 -3.76 22.08
N SER A 67 -10.99 -4.55 23.07
CA SER A 67 -12.16 -4.29 23.89
C SER A 67 -11.98 -3.04 24.76
N ASP A 68 -12.96 -2.14 24.74
CA ASP A 68 -13.06 -1.01 25.65
C ASP A 68 -13.81 -1.41 26.94
N THR A 69 -13.34 -0.94 28.10
CA THR A 69 -13.93 -1.28 29.40
C THR A 69 -14.38 -0.01 30.11
N VAL A 70 -15.70 0.20 30.15
CA VAL A 70 -16.32 1.29 30.91
C VAL A 70 -16.62 0.82 32.32
N ILE A 71 -15.91 1.37 33.31
CA ILE A 71 -16.15 1.10 34.73
C ILE A 71 -16.97 2.26 35.30
N THR A 72 -18.19 1.97 35.76
CA THR A 72 -19.03 2.94 36.46
C THR A 72 -19.19 2.51 37.90
N PHE A 73 -18.78 3.38 38.83
CA PHE A 73 -19.02 3.18 40.25
C PHE A 73 -20.40 3.70 40.62
N THR A 74 -21.14 2.91 41.38
CA THR A 74 -22.40 3.29 42.01
C THR A 74 -22.24 3.09 43.52
N ASN A 75 -22.71 4.05 44.32
CA ASN A 75 -22.65 3.94 45.76
C ASN A 75 -23.53 2.78 46.22
N LEU A 76 -22.96 1.90 47.04
CA LEU A 76 -23.68 0.77 47.59
C LEU A 76 -24.69 1.19 48.68
N TRP A 77 -24.54 2.40 49.22
CA TRP A 77 -25.43 3.08 50.16
C TRP A 77 -25.02 4.55 50.29
#